data_AF-A0A967PFJ0-F1
#
_entry.id   AF-A0A967PFJ0-F1
#
_cell.length_a   1.000
_cell.length_b   1.000
_cell.length_c   1.000
_cell.angle_alpha   90.00
_cell.angle_beta   90.00
_cell.angle_gamma   90.00
#
_symmetry.space_group_name_H-M   'P 1'
#
loop_
_entity.id
_entity.type
_entity.pdbx_description
1 polymer ?
#
loop_
_entity_poly.entity_id
_entity_poly.type
_entity_poly.pdbx_seq_one_letter_code
_entity_poly.pdbx_strand_id
1 'polypeptide(L)'
;IGAGLLVARGLIGFWPATLACFLGIFIGDVGLYLAGRVLGRPAIKRAPLKWIISEKDLEKSAQWFKVKGPAIIIATRFLPGSRMPTYFSAGVIRAGFWMFIFYFILAGLVWTPMLVGISKLLGNELIRYFTVYQDYAIWVFLGAVSFIIMIIKLIIPAFSYKGRRLLLSRYRKLTRWQYWWPVIIYTPVTLYIIYLGIKYRCLTLFTAANPTLPDGGFVGESKSSILELFEDSSVVALYKRIPFDDEFQNMLSVADEFLRDNDLSFPVVLKPDVGERGKGVRIIKDRYALQDYLSECAEDVIIQEFIGGKEIGLFYYRKPQEDQGHIFSITKKVLPQIIGDGNKTIQELILSNDVTVNMAKEYLKQNEDRLFEIPADGESITLVDRGTHARGAIFYDGKELMTEALRTRMDQICESAEGFYFGRFDIKVPNYEKLREGRGLKIIEVNGVTSESTNIYDDHYSFIDGQKVLMEQWKIAYEIGNQLTKDGRKVSSLFPFLKRVFNQLVKSKE
;
A
#
# COMPACT_ATOMS: atom_id res chain seq x y z
N ILE A 1 -32.41 19.23 -22.90
CA ILE A 1 -32.23 18.58 -24.22
C ILE A 1 -33.56 18.07 -24.75
N GLY A 2 -34.12 16.95 -24.25
CA GLY A 2 -35.40 16.39 -24.75
C GLY A 2 -36.54 17.41 -24.87
N ALA A 3 -36.80 18.20 -23.82
CA ALA A 3 -37.80 19.25 -23.87
C ALA A 3 -37.52 20.33 -24.94
N GLY A 4 -36.26 20.73 -25.14
CA GLY A 4 -35.89 21.67 -26.19
C GLY A 4 -36.05 21.10 -27.60
N LEU A 5 -35.82 19.80 -27.80
CA LEU A 5 -36.09 19.12 -29.07
C LEU A 5 -37.59 19.06 -29.38
N LEU A 6 -38.43 18.81 -28.36
CA LEU A 6 -39.89 18.85 -28.51
C LEU A 6 -40.39 20.27 -28.85
N VAL A 7 -39.78 21.31 -28.26
CA VAL A 7 -40.05 22.70 -28.62
C VAL A 7 -39.57 23.02 -30.04
N ALA A 8 -38.41 22.50 -30.48
CA ALA A 8 -37.90 22.69 -31.83
C ALA A 8 -38.83 22.09 -32.91
N ARG A 9 -39.48 20.97 -32.59
CA ARG A 9 -40.48 20.31 -33.45
C ARG A 9 -41.88 20.90 -33.36
N GLY A 10 -42.09 21.94 -32.55
CA GLY A 10 -43.41 22.58 -32.37
C GLY A 10 -44.42 21.76 -31.57
N LEU A 11 -44.00 20.70 -30.88
CA LEU A 11 -44.90 19.80 -30.12
C LEU A 11 -45.34 20.39 -28.78
N ILE A 12 -44.49 21.23 -28.17
CA ILE A 12 -44.76 21.92 -26.90
C ILE A 12 -44.26 23.37 -26.95
N GLY A 13 -44.92 24.27 -26.22
CA GLY A 13 -44.48 25.65 -26.08
C GLY A 13 -43.18 25.78 -25.27
N PHE A 14 -42.37 26.79 -25.58
CA PHE A 14 -41.08 27.04 -24.92
C PHE A 14 -41.20 27.23 -23.41
N TRP A 15 -42.16 28.03 -22.95
CA TRP A 15 -42.37 28.32 -21.53
C TRP A 15 -42.89 27.12 -20.74
N PRO A 16 -43.94 26.39 -21.21
CA PRO A 16 -44.34 25.13 -20.58
C PRO A 16 -43.21 24.11 -20.48
N ALA A 17 -42.41 23.95 -21.54
CA ALA A 17 -41.27 23.04 -21.56
C ALA A 17 -40.18 23.43 -20.54
N THR A 18 -39.87 24.73 -20.48
CA THR A 18 -38.86 25.27 -19.55
C THR A 18 -39.30 25.15 -18.11
N LEU A 19 -40.57 25.44 -17.81
CA LEU A 19 -41.12 25.31 -16.47
C LEU A 19 -41.15 23.86 -16.00
N ALA A 20 -41.59 22.93 -16.85
CA ALA A 20 -41.58 21.51 -16.54
C ALA A 20 -40.16 20.98 -16.27
N CYS A 21 -39.17 21.38 -17.08
CA CYS A 21 -37.76 21.05 -16.83
C CYS A 21 -37.25 21.63 -15.52
N PHE A 22 -37.57 22.89 -15.23
CA PHE A 22 -37.14 23.55 -14.00
C PHE A 22 -37.72 22.84 -12.78
N LEU A 23 -39.02 22.51 -12.78
CA LEU A 23 -39.68 21.80 -11.69
C LEU A 23 -39.09 20.41 -11.46
N GLY A 24 -38.84 19.64 -12.52
CA GLY A 24 -38.22 18.32 -12.39
C GLY A 24 -36.81 18.39 -11.79
N ILE A 25 -35.99 19.35 -12.25
CA ILE A 25 -34.64 19.60 -11.71
C ILE A 25 -34.73 20.05 -10.24
N PHE A 26 -35.69 20.93 -9.93
CA PHE A 26 -35.91 21.42 -8.57
C PHE A 26 -36.28 20.30 -7.60
N ILE A 27 -37.26 19.47 -7.95
CA ILE A 27 -37.68 18.36 -7.10
C ILE A 27 -36.53 17.36 -6.89
N GLY A 28 -35.80 17.01 -7.95
CA GLY A 28 -34.67 16.08 -7.86
C GLY A 28 -33.53 16.61 -6.99
N ASP A 29 -33.07 17.83 -7.24
CA ASP A 29 -31.91 18.40 -6.54
C ASP A 29 -32.22 18.78 -5.09
N VAL A 30 -33.45 19.22 -4.78
CA VAL A 30 -33.93 19.37 -3.39
C VAL A 30 -34.05 18.01 -2.71
N GLY A 31 -34.52 16.98 -3.42
CA GLY A 31 -34.56 15.60 -2.91
C GLY A 31 -33.18 15.07 -2.51
N LEU A 32 -32.14 15.36 -3.30
CA LEU A 32 -30.75 14.99 -2.98
C LEU A 32 -30.24 15.68 -1.71
N TYR A 33 -30.55 16.97 -1.57
CA TYR A 33 -30.24 17.73 -0.36
C TYR A 33 -30.93 17.14 0.88
N LEU A 34 -32.22 16.86 0.79
CA LEU A 34 -32.99 16.27 1.89
C LEU A 34 -32.50 14.85 2.23
N ALA A 35 -32.17 14.04 1.22
CA ALA A 35 -31.60 12.72 1.42
C ALA A 35 -30.27 12.79 2.19
N GLY A 36 -29.38 13.71 1.84
CA GLY A 36 -28.15 13.95 2.59
C GLY A 36 -28.41 14.39 4.04
N ARG A 37 -29.41 15.25 4.25
CA ARG A 37 -29.80 15.75 5.58
C ARG A 37 -30.38 14.67 6.49
N VAL A 38 -31.15 13.74 5.94
CA VAL A 38 -31.80 12.64 6.67
C VAL A 38 -30.83 11.47 6.90
N LEU A 39 -30.13 11.03 5.85
CA LEU A 39 -29.24 9.87 5.90
C LEU A 39 -27.91 10.16 6.61
N GLY A 40 -27.48 11.42 6.62
CA GLY A 40 -26.32 11.90 7.36
C GLY A 40 -24.99 11.27 6.93
N ARG A 41 -23.97 11.47 7.78
CA ARG A 41 -22.61 10.96 7.54
C ARG A 41 -22.50 9.42 7.37
N PRO A 42 -23.29 8.58 8.07
CA PRO A 42 -23.18 7.13 7.93
C PRO A 42 -23.43 6.58 6.52
N ALA A 43 -24.26 7.26 5.72
CA ALA A 43 -24.59 6.80 4.37
C ALA A 43 -23.41 6.87 3.39
N ILE A 44 -22.46 7.79 3.61
CA ILE A 44 -21.25 7.93 2.78
C ILE A 44 -20.27 6.78 3.01
N LYS A 45 -20.38 6.09 4.15
CA LYS A 45 -19.53 4.92 4.47
C LYS A 45 -20.00 3.63 3.78
N ARG A 46 -21.18 3.65 3.12
CA ARG A 46 -21.78 2.49 2.44
C ARG A 46 -21.77 2.67 0.92
N ALA A 47 -21.67 1.56 0.18
CA ALA A 47 -21.81 1.58 -1.28
C ALA A 47 -23.27 1.89 -1.68
N PRO A 48 -23.52 2.62 -2.79
CA PRO A 48 -22.55 3.14 -3.76
C PRO A 48 -21.99 4.53 -3.42
N LEU A 49 -22.50 5.22 -2.39
CA LEU A 49 -22.09 6.59 -2.04
C LEU A 49 -20.59 6.71 -1.70
N LYS A 50 -20.02 5.69 -1.05
CA LYS A 50 -18.57 5.60 -0.75
C LYS A 50 -17.67 5.71 -1.98
N TRP A 51 -18.16 5.33 -3.17
CA TRP A 51 -17.39 5.38 -4.41
C TRP A 51 -17.39 6.77 -5.06
N ILE A 52 -18.35 7.61 -4.69
CA ILE A 52 -18.61 8.90 -5.34
C ILE A 52 -18.21 10.06 -4.43
N ILE A 53 -18.32 9.91 -3.11
CA ILE A 53 -18.05 10.95 -2.12
C ILE A 53 -17.08 10.40 -1.07
N SER A 54 -15.92 11.04 -0.92
CA SER A 54 -14.98 10.70 0.16
C SER A 54 -15.19 11.57 1.40
N GLU A 55 -14.84 11.06 2.58
CA GLU A 55 -14.97 11.78 3.86
C GLU A 55 -14.09 13.04 3.88
N LYS A 56 -12.90 12.99 3.28
CA LYS A 56 -12.00 14.14 3.09
C LYS A 56 -12.59 15.21 2.16
N ASP A 57 -13.33 14.81 1.13
CA ASP A 57 -14.01 15.76 0.23
C ASP A 57 -15.20 16.43 0.91
N LEU A 58 -15.85 15.74 1.85
CA LEU A 58 -16.96 16.27 2.63
C LEU A 58 -16.51 17.40 3.57
N GLU A 59 -15.38 17.20 4.26
CA GLU A 59 -14.79 18.21 5.15
C GLU A 59 -14.32 19.44 4.40
N LYS A 60 -13.66 19.25 3.25
CA LYS A 60 -13.30 20.34 2.34
C LYS A 60 -14.54 21.06 1.81
N SER A 61 -15.56 20.32 1.39
CA SER A 61 -16.83 20.89 0.93
C SER A 61 -17.51 21.69 2.02
N ALA A 62 -17.45 21.26 3.29
CA ALA A 62 -18.02 21.98 4.43
C ALA A 62 -17.35 23.34 4.66
N GLN A 63 -16.02 23.41 4.58
CA GLN A 63 -15.27 24.67 4.69
C GLN A 63 -15.56 25.60 3.51
N TRP A 64 -15.61 25.05 2.29
CA TRP A 64 -15.93 25.81 1.08
C TRP A 64 -17.36 26.34 1.07
N PHE A 65 -18.35 25.56 1.56
CA PHE A 65 -19.73 26.02 1.69
C PHE A 65 -19.88 27.18 2.68
N LYS A 66 -19.09 27.19 3.77
CA LYS A 66 -19.10 28.30 4.74
C LYS A 66 -18.59 29.62 4.16
N VAL A 67 -17.62 29.57 3.24
CA VAL A 67 -16.95 30.77 2.69
C VAL A 67 -17.52 31.17 1.31
N LYS A 68 -17.95 30.21 0.48
CA LYS A 68 -18.34 30.40 -0.93
C LYS A 68 -19.60 29.63 -1.35
N GLY A 69 -20.46 29.23 -0.41
CA GLY A 69 -21.67 28.43 -0.66
C GLY A 69 -22.50 28.83 -1.90
N PRO A 70 -22.81 30.12 -2.12
CA PRO A 70 -23.54 30.58 -3.30
C PRO A 70 -22.84 30.30 -4.64
N ALA A 71 -21.52 30.54 -4.70
CA ALA A 71 -20.73 30.35 -5.90
C ALA A 71 -20.61 28.86 -6.28
N ILE A 72 -20.59 27.98 -5.28
CA ILE A 72 -20.52 26.53 -5.48
C ILE A 72 -21.80 26.00 -6.12
N ILE A 73 -22.98 26.45 -5.67
CA ILE A 73 -24.29 26.04 -6.23
C ILE A 73 -24.42 26.46 -7.70
N ILE A 74 -23.81 27.58 -8.08
CA ILE A 74 -23.78 28.04 -9.48
C ILE A 74 -22.75 27.23 -10.28
N ALA A 75 -21.54 27.05 -9.75
CA ALA A 75 -20.45 26.34 -10.44
C ALA A 75 -20.79 24.88 -10.77
N THR A 76 -21.49 24.17 -9.89
CA THR A 76 -21.89 22.76 -10.11
C THR A 76 -22.79 22.57 -11.33
N ARG A 77 -23.49 23.62 -11.78
CA ARG A 77 -24.32 23.56 -13.00
C ARG A 77 -23.48 23.46 -14.28
N PHE A 78 -22.22 23.90 -14.23
CA PHE A 78 -21.27 23.84 -15.34
C PHE A 78 -20.40 22.56 -15.34
N LEU A 79 -20.40 21.80 -14.24
CA LEU A 79 -19.60 20.59 -14.07
C LEU A 79 -20.48 19.34 -14.11
N PRO A 80 -20.47 18.56 -15.21
CA PRO A 80 -21.22 17.31 -15.31
C PRO A 80 -20.88 16.35 -14.16
N GLY A 81 -21.89 15.70 -13.58
CA GLY A 81 -21.71 14.74 -12.49
C GLY A 81 -21.46 15.34 -11.09
N SER A 82 -21.16 16.64 -10.98
CA SER A 82 -20.84 17.27 -9.68
C SER A 82 -22.06 17.59 -8.79
N ARG A 83 -23.27 17.66 -9.37
CA ARG A 83 -24.51 18.05 -8.67
C ARG A 83 -24.89 17.09 -7.55
N MET A 84 -24.86 15.78 -7.83
CA MET A 84 -25.24 14.77 -6.83
C MET A 84 -24.29 14.77 -5.62
N PRO A 85 -22.96 14.68 -5.80
CA PRO A 85 -22.01 14.80 -4.69
C PRO A 85 -22.20 16.09 -3.88
N THR A 86 -22.34 17.23 -4.57
CA THR A 86 -22.34 18.54 -3.91
C THR A 86 -23.61 18.79 -3.12
N TYR A 87 -24.79 18.48 -3.68
CA TYR A 87 -26.07 18.74 -3.02
C TYR A 87 -26.35 17.75 -1.90
N PHE A 88 -25.98 16.48 -2.10
CA PHE A 88 -26.04 15.47 -1.04
C PHE A 88 -25.10 15.85 0.11
N SER A 89 -23.85 16.23 -0.18
CA SER A 89 -22.88 16.68 0.83
C SER A 89 -23.37 17.91 1.59
N ALA A 90 -23.97 18.89 0.89
CA ALA A 90 -24.57 20.07 1.50
C ALA A 90 -25.69 19.71 2.49
N GLY A 91 -26.47 18.67 2.19
CA GLY A 91 -27.46 18.10 3.09
C GLY A 91 -26.83 17.46 4.33
N VAL A 92 -25.80 16.62 4.13
CA VAL A 92 -25.09 15.91 5.20
C VAL A 92 -24.46 16.87 6.21
N ILE A 93 -23.89 17.98 5.73
CA ILE A 93 -23.30 19.02 6.59
C ILE A 93 -24.34 19.99 7.17
N ARG A 94 -25.63 19.79 6.86
CA ARG A 94 -26.75 20.63 7.29
C ARG A 94 -26.55 22.11 6.94
N ALA A 95 -26.20 22.41 5.70
CA ALA A 95 -26.12 23.78 5.22
C ALA A 95 -27.46 24.54 5.40
N GLY A 96 -27.46 25.86 5.21
CA GLY A 96 -28.69 26.64 5.30
C GLY A 96 -29.68 26.23 4.20
N PHE A 97 -30.80 25.60 4.55
CA PHE A 97 -31.79 25.12 3.57
C PHE A 97 -32.35 26.23 2.70
N TRP A 98 -32.72 27.36 3.31
CA TRP A 98 -33.25 28.52 2.59
C TRP A 98 -32.21 29.20 1.71
N MET A 99 -30.96 29.26 2.16
CA MET A 99 -29.84 29.72 1.34
C MET A 99 -29.68 28.83 0.10
N PHE A 100 -29.67 27.51 0.29
CA PHE A 100 -29.57 26.54 -0.79
C PHE A 100 -30.68 26.72 -1.83
N ILE A 101 -31.94 26.77 -1.38
CA ILE A 101 -33.10 26.96 -2.26
C ILE A 101 -33.03 28.26 -3.03
N PHE A 102 -32.71 29.38 -2.36
CA PHE A 102 -32.68 30.69 -2.99
C PHE A 102 -31.68 30.76 -4.15
N TYR A 103 -30.42 30.37 -3.90
CA TYR A 103 -29.40 30.38 -4.95
C TYR A 103 -29.64 29.32 -6.01
N PHE A 104 -30.23 28.18 -5.63
CA PHE A 104 -30.61 27.16 -6.59
C PHE A 104 -31.70 27.65 -7.56
N ILE A 105 -32.76 28.30 -7.05
CA ILE A 105 -33.83 28.89 -7.87
C ILE A 105 -33.24 29.96 -8.78
N LEU A 106 -32.46 30.89 -8.24
CA LEU A 106 -31.85 31.97 -9.01
C LEU A 106 -30.99 31.41 -10.17
N ALA A 107 -30.14 30.43 -9.87
CA ALA A 107 -29.31 29.79 -10.88
C ALA A 107 -30.14 28.97 -11.88
N GLY A 108 -31.24 28.35 -11.45
CA GLY A 108 -32.11 27.55 -12.30
C GLY A 108 -33.00 28.37 -13.23
N LEU A 109 -33.44 29.55 -12.79
CA LEU A 109 -34.21 30.49 -13.62
C LEU A 109 -33.39 31.06 -14.77
N VAL A 110 -32.06 31.20 -14.59
CA VAL A 110 -31.16 31.63 -15.68
C VAL A 110 -30.76 30.44 -16.55
N TRP A 111 -30.35 29.33 -15.93
CA TRP A 111 -29.74 28.21 -16.64
C TRP A 111 -30.74 27.37 -17.46
N THR A 112 -31.95 27.16 -16.93
CA THR A 112 -32.92 26.25 -17.56
C THR A 112 -33.48 26.80 -18.86
N PRO A 113 -33.94 28.07 -18.94
CA PRO A 113 -34.37 28.66 -20.21
C PRO A 113 -33.22 28.73 -21.22
N MET A 114 -32.00 29.02 -20.77
CA MET A 114 -30.81 29.03 -21.62
C MET A 114 -30.57 27.66 -22.27
N LEU A 115 -30.55 26.57 -21.49
CA LEU A 115 -30.36 25.22 -22.02
C LEU A 115 -31.49 24.77 -22.94
N VAL A 116 -32.75 25.07 -22.60
CA VAL A 116 -33.90 24.74 -23.45
C VAL A 116 -33.86 25.56 -24.75
N GLY A 117 -33.46 26.83 -24.68
CA GLY A 117 -33.28 27.71 -25.84
C GLY A 117 -32.17 27.25 -26.77
N ILE A 118 -30.99 26.93 -26.23
CA ILE A 118 -29.87 26.35 -26.99
C ILE A 118 -30.30 25.01 -27.62
N SER A 119 -30.98 24.15 -26.87
CA SER A 119 -31.49 22.87 -27.37
C SER A 119 -32.55 23.06 -28.46
N LYS A 120 -33.33 24.14 -28.42
CA LYS A 120 -34.30 24.48 -29.47
C LYS A 120 -33.59 24.91 -30.75
N LEU A 121 -32.61 25.81 -30.63
CA LEU A 121 -31.85 26.37 -31.76
C LEU A 121 -30.97 25.31 -32.45
N LEU A 122 -30.25 24.50 -31.66
CA LEU A 122 -29.35 23.46 -32.17
C LEU A 122 -30.05 22.13 -32.39
N GLY A 123 -31.32 21.99 -31.99
CA GLY A 123 -32.01 20.70 -31.90
C GLY A 123 -32.17 20.00 -33.24
N ASN A 124 -32.48 20.74 -34.30
CA ASN A 124 -32.67 20.16 -35.63
C ASN A 124 -31.35 19.68 -36.24
N GLU A 125 -30.26 20.43 -36.06
CA GLU A 125 -28.92 20.01 -36.48
C GLU A 125 -28.42 18.84 -35.63
N LEU A 126 -28.58 18.90 -34.29
CA LEU A 126 -28.22 17.81 -33.39
C LEU A 126 -28.95 16.51 -33.75
N ILE A 127 -30.26 16.55 -34.00
CA ILE A 127 -31.03 15.37 -34.42
C ILE A 127 -30.47 14.79 -35.71
N ARG A 128 -30.14 15.64 -36.71
CA ARG A 128 -29.55 15.21 -37.98
C ARG A 128 -28.20 14.51 -37.79
N TYR A 129 -27.32 15.05 -36.95
CA TYR A 129 -26.05 14.41 -36.60
C TYR A 129 -26.25 13.13 -35.78
N PHE A 130 -27.18 13.12 -34.81
CA PHE A 130 -27.46 11.93 -34.00
C PHE A 130 -28.01 10.79 -34.87
N THR A 131 -28.88 11.06 -35.85
CA THR A 131 -29.39 10.01 -36.75
C THR A 131 -28.33 9.43 -37.69
N VAL A 132 -27.27 10.19 -38.02
CA VAL A 132 -26.19 9.74 -38.92
C VAL A 132 -25.07 9.04 -38.15
N TYR A 133 -24.83 9.40 -36.89
CA TYR A 133 -23.69 8.93 -36.10
C TYR A 133 -24.08 8.12 -34.86
N GLN A 134 -25.33 7.67 -34.74
CA GLN A 134 -25.79 6.89 -33.57
C GLN A 134 -24.90 5.67 -33.32
N ASP A 135 -24.48 4.98 -34.38
CA ASP A 135 -23.61 3.81 -34.32
C ASP A 135 -22.18 4.13 -33.86
N TYR A 136 -21.73 5.38 -34.04
CA TYR A 136 -20.40 5.85 -33.67
C TYR A 136 -20.37 6.69 -32.39
N ALA A 137 -21.53 7.08 -31.85
CA ALA A 137 -21.63 7.98 -30.70
C ALA A 137 -20.85 7.47 -29.48
N ILE A 138 -20.89 6.15 -29.23
CA ILE A 138 -20.13 5.52 -28.13
C ILE A 138 -18.63 5.62 -28.40
N TRP A 139 -18.17 5.37 -29.63
CA TRP A 139 -16.74 5.45 -29.99
C TRP A 139 -16.22 6.88 -29.94
N VAL A 140 -17.01 7.86 -30.39
CA VAL A 140 -16.68 9.29 -30.27
C VAL A 140 -16.59 9.71 -28.81
N PHE A 141 -17.53 9.27 -27.97
CA PHE A 141 -17.49 9.52 -26.54
C PHE A 141 -16.26 8.90 -25.87
N LEU A 142 -15.96 7.62 -26.14
CA LEU A 142 -14.77 6.94 -25.62
C LEU A 142 -13.48 7.61 -26.10
N GLY A 143 -13.43 8.03 -27.37
CA GLY A 143 -12.31 8.78 -27.94
C GLY A 143 -12.10 10.12 -27.24
N ALA A 144 -13.18 10.89 -27.02
CA ALA A 144 -13.13 12.17 -26.30
C ALA A 144 -12.68 11.99 -24.84
N VAL A 145 -13.23 11.00 -24.13
CA VAL A 145 -12.83 10.69 -22.74
C VAL A 145 -11.35 10.26 -22.69
N SER A 146 -10.92 9.37 -23.60
CA SER A 146 -9.52 8.94 -23.70
C SER A 146 -8.59 10.12 -23.98
N PHE A 147 -8.97 11.01 -24.89
CA PHE A 147 -8.22 12.22 -25.22
C PHE A 147 -8.10 13.15 -24.01
N ILE A 148 -9.19 13.39 -23.27
CA ILE A 148 -9.16 14.18 -22.03
C ILE A 148 -8.24 13.54 -20.99
N ILE A 149 -8.31 12.22 -20.80
CA ILE A 149 -7.43 11.49 -19.89
C ILE A 149 -5.97 11.64 -20.32
N MET A 150 -5.68 11.51 -21.62
CA MET A 150 -4.34 11.69 -22.19
C MET A 150 -3.81 13.11 -21.93
N ILE A 151 -4.64 14.13 -22.15
CA ILE A 151 -4.30 15.54 -21.87
C ILE A 151 -3.93 15.69 -20.39
N ILE A 152 -4.80 15.24 -19.49
CA ILE A 152 -4.62 15.44 -18.04
C ILE A 152 -3.46 14.60 -17.48
N LYS A 153 -3.29 13.37 -17.95
CA LYS A 153 -2.33 12.41 -17.37
C LYS A 153 -0.94 12.46 -18.00
N LEU A 154 -0.82 12.89 -19.26
CA LEU A 154 0.43 12.91 -20.02
C LEU A 154 0.81 14.33 -20.47
N ILE A 155 -0.05 15.04 -21.20
CA ILE A 155 0.31 16.32 -21.83
C ILE A 155 0.55 17.41 -20.79
N ILE A 156 -0.41 17.67 -19.89
CA ILE A 156 -0.28 18.71 -18.86
C ILE A 156 0.97 18.48 -17.97
N PRO A 157 1.21 17.26 -17.43
CA PRO A 157 2.42 17.00 -16.66
C PRO A 157 3.71 17.21 -17.46
N ALA A 158 3.73 16.93 -18.77
CA ALA A 158 4.91 17.07 -19.61
C ALA A 158 5.44 18.51 -19.72
N PHE A 159 4.60 19.52 -19.52
CA PHE A 159 5.01 20.93 -19.51
C PHE A 159 5.69 21.39 -18.22
N SER A 160 5.65 20.59 -17.15
CA SER A 160 6.30 20.92 -15.87
C SER A 160 7.51 20.02 -15.63
N TYR A 161 8.56 20.54 -14.97
CA TYR A 161 9.71 19.70 -14.58
C TYR A 161 9.27 18.54 -13.68
N LYS A 162 8.50 18.83 -12.62
CA LYS A 162 7.94 17.82 -11.70
C LYS A 162 7.12 16.77 -12.45
N GLY A 163 6.25 17.20 -13.36
CA GLY A 163 5.44 16.27 -14.14
C GLY A 163 6.25 15.41 -15.10
N ARG A 164 7.28 15.93 -15.78
CA ARG A 164 8.21 15.14 -16.61
C ARG A 164 8.92 14.05 -15.79
N ARG A 165 9.43 14.38 -14.61
CA ARG A 165 10.09 13.39 -13.73
C ARG A 165 9.10 12.35 -13.18
N LEU A 166 7.86 12.75 -12.86
CA LEU A 166 6.81 11.80 -12.48
C LEU A 166 6.33 10.91 -13.64
N LEU A 167 6.37 11.40 -14.89
CA LEU A 167 6.11 10.59 -16.08
C LEU A 167 7.23 9.57 -16.30
N LEU A 168 8.50 9.98 -16.13
CA LEU A 168 9.64 9.06 -16.14
C LEU A 168 9.49 7.97 -15.08
N SER A 169 9.09 8.32 -13.86
CA SER A 169 8.78 7.36 -12.80
C SER A 169 7.73 6.34 -13.25
N ARG A 170 6.61 6.80 -13.86
CA ARG A 170 5.56 5.89 -14.39
C ARG A 170 6.08 4.99 -15.49
N TYR A 171 6.84 5.54 -16.44
CA TYR A 171 7.44 4.78 -17.52
C TYR A 171 8.38 3.70 -16.98
N ARG A 172 9.29 4.05 -16.07
CA ARG A 172 10.21 3.08 -15.46
C ARG A 172 9.47 2.00 -14.68
N LYS A 173 8.38 2.32 -13.98
CA LYS A 173 7.54 1.29 -13.33
C LYS A 173 6.85 0.34 -14.31
N LEU A 174 6.67 0.73 -15.57
CA LEU A 174 6.13 -0.15 -16.61
C LEU A 174 7.23 -1.00 -17.27
N THR A 175 8.45 -0.49 -17.40
CA THR A 175 9.54 -1.21 -18.08
C THR A 175 10.43 -2.03 -17.15
N ARG A 176 10.53 -1.62 -15.88
CA ARG A 176 11.35 -2.27 -14.85
C ARG A 176 10.47 -3.20 -14.02
N TRP A 177 10.69 -4.50 -14.18
CA TRP A 177 9.81 -5.55 -13.66
C TRP A 177 9.77 -5.60 -12.12
N GLN A 178 10.82 -5.13 -11.43
CA GLN A 178 10.88 -5.03 -9.97
C GLN A 178 9.75 -4.16 -9.38
N TYR A 179 9.17 -3.26 -10.18
CA TYR A 179 8.05 -2.41 -9.75
C TYR A 179 6.69 -2.86 -10.30
N TRP A 180 6.63 -4.00 -10.99
CA TRP A 180 5.39 -4.52 -11.53
C TRP A 180 4.43 -4.93 -10.44
N TRP A 181 3.16 -5.04 -10.82
CA TRP A 181 2.12 -5.39 -9.88
C TRP A 181 2.35 -6.82 -9.36
N PRO A 182 2.24 -7.09 -8.04
CA PRO A 182 2.58 -8.39 -7.46
C PRO A 182 1.89 -9.58 -8.15
N VAL A 183 0.67 -9.40 -8.66
CA VAL A 183 -0.06 -10.44 -9.40
C VAL A 183 0.75 -10.94 -10.59
N ILE A 184 1.41 -10.05 -11.35
CA ILE A 184 2.22 -10.43 -12.51
C ILE A 184 3.46 -11.21 -12.07
N ILE A 185 4.12 -10.78 -11.00
CA ILE A 185 5.34 -11.41 -10.48
C ILE A 185 5.04 -12.80 -9.90
N TYR A 186 3.96 -12.96 -9.15
CA TYR A 186 3.66 -14.20 -8.44
C TYR A 186 2.79 -15.20 -9.21
N THR A 187 2.13 -14.81 -10.31
CA THR A 187 1.31 -15.77 -11.10
C THR A 187 2.12 -16.96 -11.61
N PRO A 188 3.29 -16.79 -12.28
CA PRO A 188 4.07 -17.94 -12.74
C PRO A 188 4.62 -18.77 -11.58
N VAL A 189 5.02 -18.12 -10.48
CA VAL A 189 5.47 -18.80 -9.25
C VAL A 189 4.34 -19.65 -8.65
N THR A 190 3.11 -19.13 -8.60
CA THR A 190 1.94 -19.86 -8.09
C THR A 190 1.62 -21.07 -8.96
N LEU A 191 1.67 -20.93 -10.29
CA LEU A 191 1.53 -22.07 -11.20
C LEU A 191 2.61 -23.13 -10.97
N TYR A 192 3.84 -22.70 -10.69
CA TYR A 192 4.94 -23.60 -10.37
C TYR A 192 4.74 -24.31 -9.02
N ILE A 193 4.25 -23.62 -7.99
CA ILE A 193 3.88 -24.23 -6.70
C ILE A 193 2.79 -25.29 -6.89
N ILE A 194 1.77 -25.01 -7.71
CA ILE A 194 0.72 -25.99 -8.05
C ILE A 194 1.35 -27.20 -8.74
N TYR A 195 2.26 -26.99 -9.70
CA TYR A 195 3.00 -28.06 -10.36
C TYR A 195 3.81 -28.91 -9.35
N LEU A 196 4.52 -28.29 -8.41
CA LEU A 196 5.24 -29.01 -7.35
C LEU A 196 4.26 -29.81 -6.49
N GLY A 197 3.13 -29.23 -6.10
CA GLY A 197 2.09 -29.93 -5.36
C GLY A 197 1.54 -31.16 -6.08
N ILE A 198 1.37 -31.10 -7.41
CA ILE A 198 0.99 -32.25 -8.24
C ILE A 198 2.15 -33.27 -8.30
N LYS A 199 3.38 -32.81 -8.56
CA LYS A 199 4.59 -33.65 -8.65
C LYS A 199 4.82 -34.48 -7.40
N TYR A 200 4.67 -33.86 -6.22
CA TYR A 200 4.82 -34.53 -4.92
C TYR A 200 3.51 -35.13 -4.38
N ARG A 201 2.41 -35.05 -5.14
CA ARG A 201 1.08 -35.54 -4.76
C ARG A 201 0.56 -34.97 -3.43
N CYS A 202 0.99 -33.77 -3.07
CA CYS A 202 0.55 -33.05 -1.87
C CYS A 202 0.71 -31.54 -2.08
N LEU A 203 -0.42 -30.83 -2.25
CA LEU A 203 -0.43 -29.39 -2.53
C LEU A 203 0.15 -28.54 -1.39
N THR A 204 0.07 -29.01 -0.15
CA THR A 204 0.51 -28.29 1.05
C THR A 204 1.86 -28.78 1.58
N LEU A 205 2.63 -29.57 0.83
CA LEU A 205 3.85 -30.20 1.33
C LEU A 205 4.88 -29.21 1.90
N PHE A 206 4.97 -28.02 1.31
CA PHE A 206 5.84 -26.95 1.80
C PHE A 206 5.57 -26.53 3.26
N THR A 207 4.36 -26.79 3.79
CA THR A 207 4.03 -26.52 5.20
C THR A 207 4.79 -27.41 6.19
N ALA A 208 5.39 -28.50 5.71
CA ALA A 208 6.24 -29.35 6.53
C ALA A 208 7.70 -28.88 6.57
N ALA A 209 8.08 -27.83 5.83
CA ALA A 209 9.47 -27.38 5.72
C ALA A 209 10.06 -26.92 7.06
N ASN A 210 9.24 -26.33 7.94
CA ASN A 210 9.63 -25.94 9.30
C ASN A 210 8.64 -26.53 10.32
N PRO A 211 8.86 -27.77 10.82
CA PRO A 211 7.88 -28.47 11.65
C PRO A 211 7.50 -27.78 12.97
N THR A 212 8.36 -26.91 13.50
CA THR A 212 8.07 -26.13 14.71
C THR A 212 7.21 -24.90 14.45
N LEU A 213 7.06 -24.48 13.19
CA LEU A 213 6.25 -23.34 12.82
C LEU A 213 4.87 -23.80 12.31
N PRO A 214 3.77 -23.18 12.77
CA PRO A 214 2.45 -23.41 12.22
C PRO A 214 2.43 -23.22 10.69
N ASP A 215 1.92 -24.22 9.96
CA ASP A 215 1.89 -24.23 8.50
C ASP A 215 3.26 -23.97 7.82
N GLY A 216 4.38 -24.30 8.49
CA GLY A 216 5.74 -24.10 8.00
C GLY A 216 6.18 -22.64 7.99
N GLY A 217 5.39 -21.79 8.63
CA GLY A 217 5.50 -20.36 8.57
C GLY A 217 4.85 -19.75 7.31
N PHE A 218 3.58 -20.12 7.07
CA PHE A 218 2.80 -19.55 5.97
C PHE A 218 1.67 -18.61 6.41
N VAL A 219 1.03 -18.86 7.56
CA VAL A 219 -0.18 -18.13 7.99
C VAL A 219 -0.04 -17.71 9.45
N GLY A 220 -0.22 -16.41 9.70
CA GLY A 220 -0.49 -15.87 11.03
C GLY A 220 0.60 -16.15 12.08
N GLU A 221 1.87 -16.24 11.67
CA GLU A 221 2.98 -16.43 12.59
C GLU A 221 3.10 -15.30 13.60
N SER A 222 3.24 -15.70 14.86
CA SER A 222 3.75 -14.83 15.93
C SER A 222 5.25 -14.62 15.70
N LYS A 223 5.68 -13.36 15.55
CA LYS A 223 7.10 -13.03 15.41
C LYS A 223 7.86 -13.38 16.68
N SER A 224 7.27 -13.21 17.87
CA SER A 224 7.93 -13.59 19.12
C SER A 224 8.18 -15.08 19.17
N SER A 225 7.19 -15.92 18.82
CA SER A 225 7.36 -17.38 18.84
C SER A 225 8.44 -17.89 17.89
N ILE A 226 8.69 -17.21 16.76
CA ILE A 226 9.82 -17.58 15.89
C ILE A 226 11.15 -17.14 16.51
N LEU A 227 11.22 -15.92 17.08
CA LEU A 227 12.44 -15.42 17.71
C LEU A 227 12.86 -16.25 18.92
N GLU A 228 11.90 -16.77 19.69
CA GLU A 228 12.11 -17.69 20.82
C GLU A 228 12.97 -18.90 20.41
N LEU A 229 12.80 -19.43 19.18
CA LEU A 229 13.60 -20.56 18.68
C LEU A 229 15.10 -20.26 18.57
N PHE A 230 15.48 -18.98 18.55
CA PHE A 230 16.86 -18.54 18.36
C PHE A 230 17.45 -17.87 19.61
N GLU A 231 16.74 -17.80 20.74
CA GLU A 231 17.23 -17.08 21.93
C GLU A 231 18.56 -17.62 22.46
N ASP A 232 18.73 -18.95 22.45
CA ASP A 232 19.97 -19.63 22.88
C ASP A 232 21.21 -19.26 22.05
N SER A 233 21.01 -18.73 20.84
CA SER A 233 22.11 -18.31 19.96
C SER A 233 22.79 -17.03 20.43
N SER A 234 22.20 -16.29 21.40
CA SER A 234 22.63 -14.97 21.89
C SER A 234 22.75 -13.86 20.83
N VAL A 235 22.26 -14.11 19.61
CA VAL A 235 22.28 -13.12 18.52
C VAL A 235 20.93 -12.47 18.26
N VAL A 236 19.86 -12.87 18.96
CA VAL A 236 18.55 -12.21 18.85
C VAL A 236 18.62 -10.83 19.49
N ALA A 237 18.03 -9.84 18.82
CA ALA A 237 17.83 -8.51 19.37
C ALA A 237 16.89 -8.58 20.58
N LEU A 238 17.26 -7.97 21.70
CA LEU A 238 16.46 -7.93 22.93
C LEU A 238 15.04 -7.49 22.61
N TYR A 239 14.06 -8.27 23.06
CA TYR A 239 12.66 -8.00 22.79
C TYR A 239 11.77 -8.54 23.90
N LYS A 240 10.53 -8.05 23.94
CA LYS A 240 9.47 -8.56 24.81
C LYS A 240 8.14 -8.46 24.08
N ARG A 241 7.31 -9.49 24.19
CA ARG A 241 5.90 -9.44 23.81
C ARG A 241 5.10 -8.73 24.89
N ILE A 242 4.33 -7.74 24.48
CA ILE A 242 3.33 -7.01 25.25
C ILE A 242 1.97 -7.54 24.76
N PRO A 243 1.29 -8.40 25.54
CA PRO A 243 -0.06 -8.83 25.22
C PRO A 243 -0.99 -7.62 25.11
N PHE A 244 -1.94 -7.66 24.18
CA PHE A 244 -2.99 -6.66 24.12
C PHE A 244 -3.85 -6.71 25.40
N ASP A 245 -4.12 -5.55 25.97
CA ASP A 245 -4.96 -5.37 27.14
C ASP A 245 -5.83 -4.12 26.92
N ASP A 246 -7.12 -4.19 27.28
CA ASP A 246 -8.01 -3.03 27.25
C ASP A 246 -7.52 -1.95 28.23
N GLU A 247 -6.79 -2.34 29.27
CA GLU A 247 -6.11 -1.44 30.20
C GLU A 247 -4.72 -1.06 29.70
N PHE A 248 -4.64 0.08 29.03
CA PHE A 248 -3.39 0.68 28.55
C PHE A 248 -2.25 0.73 29.59
N GLN A 249 -2.55 0.90 30.88
CA GLN A 249 -1.54 0.95 31.94
C GLN A 249 -0.82 -0.40 32.14
N ASN A 250 -1.50 -1.53 31.90
CA ASN A 250 -0.87 -2.86 31.98
C ASN A 250 0.11 -3.06 30.82
N MET A 251 -0.26 -2.62 29.61
CA MET A 251 0.65 -2.66 28.46
C MET A 251 1.88 -1.77 28.68
N LEU A 252 1.65 -0.58 29.25
CA LEU A 252 2.70 0.39 29.54
C LEU A 252 3.67 -0.11 30.62
N SER A 253 3.16 -0.79 31.65
CA SER A 253 3.98 -1.33 32.74
C SER A 253 4.91 -2.45 32.24
N VAL A 254 4.43 -3.33 31.36
CA VAL A 254 5.25 -4.36 30.70
C VAL A 254 6.36 -3.72 29.85
N ALA A 255 6.05 -2.63 29.13
CA ALA A 255 7.07 -1.89 28.38
C ALA A 255 8.13 -1.26 29.30
N ASP A 256 7.71 -0.70 30.44
CA ASP A 256 8.62 -0.09 31.41
C ASP A 256 9.50 -1.11 32.13
N GLU A 257 8.95 -2.27 32.47
CA GLU A 257 9.71 -3.41 33.00
C GLU A 257 10.77 -3.84 32.00
N PHE A 258 10.41 -4.04 30.72
CA PHE A 258 11.37 -4.40 29.69
C PHE A 258 12.51 -3.38 29.54
N LEU A 259 12.19 -2.08 29.49
CA LEU A 259 13.21 -1.03 29.37
C LEU A 259 14.17 -1.01 30.57
N ARG A 260 13.63 -1.14 31.79
CA ARG A 260 14.41 -1.13 33.03
C ARG A 260 15.27 -2.38 33.20
N ASP A 261 14.72 -3.56 32.94
CA ASP A 261 15.41 -4.84 33.15
C ASP A 261 16.59 -5.01 32.18
N ASN A 262 16.55 -4.33 31.03
CA ASN A 262 17.57 -4.40 30.00
C ASN A 262 18.42 -3.12 29.90
N ASP A 263 18.26 -2.16 30.82
CA ASP A 263 18.95 -0.85 30.80
C ASP A 263 18.85 -0.13 29.44
N LEU A 264 17.67 -0.18 28.82
CA LEU A 264 17.41 0.39 27.51
C LEU A 264 16.88 1.83 27.61
N SER A 265 17.41 2.69 26.75
CA SER A 265 16.92 4.04 26.52
C SER A 265 16.30 4.17 25.13
N PHE A 266 15.53 5.23 24.90
CA PHE A 266 15.01 5.51 23.57
C PHE A 266 16.16 5.86 22.60
N PRO A 267 16.06 5.46 21.32
CA PRO A 267 14.89 4.88 20.68
C PRO A 267 14.71 3.37 20.90
N VAL A 268 13.46 2.90 20.81
CA VAL A 268 13.09 1.47 20.72
C VAL A 268 12.16 1.22 19.53
N VAL A 269 11.96 -0.04 19.16
CA VAL A 269 11.06 -0.42 18.05
C VAL A 269 9.81 -1.10 18.60
N LEU A 270 8.63 -0.62 18.21
CA LEU A 270 7.36 -1.32 18.42
C LEU A 270 6.88 -1.92 17.10
N LYS A 271 6.40 -3.15 17.12
CA LYS A 271 5.81 -3.81 15.95
C LYS A 271 4.71 -4.79 16.36
N PRO A 272 3.66 -5.00 15.56
CA PRO A 272 2.69 -6.06 15.81
C PRO A 272 3.36 -7.42 15.85
N ASP A 273 2.96 -8.27 16.79
CA ASP A 273 3.46 -9.65 16.89
C ASP A 273 3.10 -10.43 15.62
N VAL A 274 1.82 -10.40 15.23
CA VAL A 274 1.33 -10.96 13.97
C VAL A 274 1.19 -9.84 12.95
N GLY A 275 1.84 -9.94 11.79
CA GLY A 275 1.69 -8.93 10.74
C GLY A 275 2.78 -8.98 9.68
N GLU A 276 2.49 -8.45 8.50
CA GLU A 276 3.35 -8.57 7.32
C GLU A 276 3.83 -7.21 6.78
N ARG A 277 4.94 -7.24 6.02
CA ARG A 277 5.44 -6.10 5.21
C ARG A 277 5.69 -4.81 5.99
N GLY A 278 6.06 -4.94 7.26
CA GLY A 278 6.36 -3.80 8.13
C GLY A 278 5.16 -2.90 8.43
N LYS A 279 3.90 -3.36 8.23
CA LYS A 279 2.70 -2.65 8.70
C LYS A 279 2.76 -2.59 10.24
N GLY A 280 2.42 -1.44 10.82
CA GLY A 280 2.47 -1.23 12.27
C GLY A 280 3.85 -0.93 12.86
N VAL A 281 4.98 -1.30 12.25
CA VAL A 281 6.32 -1.04 12.83
C VAL A 281 6.56 0.47 13.05
N ARG A 282 6.96 0.92 14.25
CA ARG A 282 7.37 2.31 14.51
C ARG A 282 8.67 2.35 15.33
N ILE A 283 9.56 3.28 14.97
CA ILE A 283 10.71 3.66 15.80
C ILE A 283 10.23 4.72 16.78
N ILE A 284 10.28 4.39 18.06
CA ILE A 284 9.76 5.18 19.16
C ILE A 284 10.91 5.96 19.77
N LYS A 285 10.88 7.27 19.62
CA LYS A 285 12.00 8.17 19.99
C LYS A 285 11.89 8.70 21.42
N ASP A 286 10.71 8.62 22.01
CA ASP A 286 10.44 9.15 23.34
C ASP A 286 9.23 8.46 23.97
N ARG A 287 8.99 8.79 25.24
CA ARG A 287 7.90 8.25 26.04
C ARG A 287 6.52 8.59 25.47
N TYR A 288 6.34 9.77 24.90
CA TYR A 288 5.04 10.19 24.36
C TYR A 288 4.66 9.34 23.15
N ALA A 289 5.61 9.10 22.24
CA ALA A 289 5.42 8.23 21.08
C ALA A 289 5.13 6.77 21.48
N LEU A 290 5.70 6.28 22.58
CA LEU A 290 5.39 4.95 23.14
C LEU A 290 3.93 4.88 23.59
N GLN A 291 3.47 5.88 24.34
CA GLN A 291 2.10 5.96 24.83
C GLN A 291 1.10 6.09 23.68
N ASP A 292 1.38 6.96 22.71
CA ASP A 292 0.59 7.11 21.49
C ASP A 292 0.40 5.78 20.77
N TYR A 293 1.50 5.06 20.50
CA TYR A 293 1.45 3.77 19.81
C TYR A 293 0.59 2.72 20.55
N LEU A 294 0.83 2.56 21.86
CA LEU A 294 0.12 1.55 22.66
C LEU A 294 -1.37 1.92 22.82
N SER A 295 -1.73 3.20 22.81
CA SER A 295 -3.14 3.63 22.86
C SER A 295 -3.92 3.34 21.57
N GLU A 296 -3.23 3.22 20.44
CA GLU A 296 -3.83 2.95 19.13
C GLU A 296 -3.83 1.46 18.76
N CYS A 297 -3.08 0.62 19.47
CA CYS A 297 -2.94 -0.79 19.13
C CYS A 297 -4.20 -1.59 19.51
N ALA A 298 -4.47 -2.65 18.75
CA ALA A 298 -5.64 -3.53 18.94
C ALA A 298 -5.24 -5.02 18.89
N GLU A 299 -3.95 -5.28 19.05
CA GLU A 299 -3.32 -6.59 18.93
C GLU A 299 -2.02 -6.61 19.71
N ASP A 300 -1.48 -7.79 19.97
CA ASP A 300 -0.22 -7.97 20.67
C ASP A 300 0.93 -7.26 19.97
N VAL A 301 1.80 -6.66 20.76
CA VAL A 301 2.90 -5.84 20.30
C VAL A 301 4.22 -6.43 20.78
N ILE A 302 5.26 -6.32 19.97
CA ILE A 302 6.63 -6.56 20.38
C ILE A 302 7.30 -5.21 20.59
N ILE A 303 7.86 -5.00 21.78
CA ILE A 303 8.88 -3.98 22.04
C ILE A 303 10.26 -4.61 21.85
N GLN A 304 11.15 -3.95 21.11
CA GLN A 304 12.46 -4.47 20.73
C GLN A 304 13.52 -3.36 20.82
N GLU A 305 14.75 -3.72 21.21
CA GLU A 305 15.88 -2.78 21.21
C GLU A 305 16.10 -2.19 19.81
N PHE A 306 16.47 -0.91 19.73
CA PHE A 306 16.83 -0.30 18.48
C PHE A 306 18.29 -0.59 18.14
N ILE A 307 18.53 -1.28 17.03
CA ILE A 307 19.88 -1.62 16.58
C ILE A 307 20.20 -0.84 15.30
N GLY A 308 21.26 -0.03 15.38
CA GLY A 308 21.81 0.70 14.24
C GLY A 308 22.56 -0.21 13.25
N GLY A 309 23.27 0.42 12.31
CA GLY A 309 24.10 -0.30 11.32
C GLY A 309 23.34 -0.70 10.05
N LYS A 310 23.91 -1.65 9.31
CA LYS A 310 23.40 -2.13 8.02
C LYS A 310 22.37 -3.23 8.24
N GLU A 311 21.28 -3.20 7.47
CA GLU A 311 20.27 -4.24 7.49
C GLU A 311 20.44 -5.19 6.30
N ILE A 312 20.38 -6.49 6.58
CA ILE A 312 20.60 -7.57 5.63
C ILE A 312 19.43 -8.54 5.71
N GLY A 313 18.89 -8.95 4.56
CA GLY A 313 18.05 -10.14 4.47
C GLY A 313 18.92 -11.32 4.05
N LEU A 314 19.14 -12.30 4.94
CA LEU A 314 19.90 -13.52 4.68
C LEU A 314 18.92 -14.69 4.57
N PHE A 315 18.86 -15.31 3.40
CA PHE A 315 18.03 -16.49 3.17
C PHE A 315 18.86 -17.74 3.42
N TYR A 316 18.43 -18.58 4.35
CA TYR A 316 19.12 -19.80 4.75
C TYR A 316 18.22 -21.01 4.57
N TYR A 317 18.81 -22.14 4.18
CA TYR A 317 18.17 -23.43 4.29
C TYR A 317 19.16 -24.53 4.65
N ARG A 318 18.68 -25.62 5.26
CA ARG A 318 19.41 -26.87 5.44
C ARG A 318 18.49 -28.03 5.11
N LYS A 319 18.91 -28.97 4.27
CA LYS A 319 18.10 -30.18 4.09
C LYS A 319 18.32 -31.12 5.27
N PRO A 320 17.29 -31.84 5.76
CA PRO A 320 17.43 -32.74 6.90
C PRO A 320 18.56 -33.78 6.80
N GLN A 321 18.91 -34.18 5.58
CA GLN A 321 19.97 -35.15 5.31
C GLN A 321 21.37 -34.53 5.15
N GLU A 322 21.49 -33.21 5.25
CA GLU A 322 22.75 -32.49 5.09
C GLU A 322 23.27 -32.03 6.46
N ASP A 323 24.55 -32.26 6.72
CA ASP A 323 25.21 -31.81 7.96
C ASP A 323 25.37 -30.29 8.00
N GLN A 324 25.37 -29.65 6.84
CA GLN A 324 25.66 -28.22 6.65
C GLN A 324 24.51 -27.53 5.92
N GLY A 325 24.18 -26.32 6.37
CA GLY A 325 23.25 -25.46 5.68
C GLY A 325 23.88 -24.63 4.57
N HIS A 326 23.02 -23.92 3.86
CA HIS A 326 23.34 -23.11 2.70
C HIS A 326 22.75 -21.72 2.87
N ILE A 327 23.52 -20.71 2.47
CA ILE A 327 23.00 -19.35 2.30
C ILE A 327 22.52 -19.23 0.85
N PHE A 328 21.20 -19.23 0.66
CA PHE A 328 20.58 -19.18 -0.66
C PHE A 328 20.73 -17.80 -1.31
N SER A 329 20.51 -16.73 -0.53
CA SER A 329 20.65 -15.36 -0.99
C SER A 329 20.98 -14.40 0.15
N ILE A 330 21.62 -13.28 -0.18
CA ILE A 330 21.85 -12.15 0.72
C ILE A 330 21.33 -10.90 0.03
N THR A 331 20.51 -10.13 0.73
CA THR A 331 19.96 -8.86 0.27
C THR A 331 20.50 -7.74 1.15
N LYS A 332 21.23 -6.79 0.57
CA LYS A 332 21.57 -5.52 1.25
C LYS A 332 20.36 -4.61 1.19
N LYS A 333 19.80 -4.23 2.34
CA LYS A 333 18.68 -3.30 2.41
C LYS A 333 19.20 -1.90 2.70
N VAL A 334 19.06 -1.01 1.72
CA VAL A 334 19.55 0.36 1.80
C VAL A 334 18.38 1.31 1.88
N LEU A 335 18.37 2.14 2.91
CA LEU A 335 17.43 3.26 2.99
C LEU A 335 17.94 4.35 2.03
N PRO A 336 17.16 4.73 1.00
CA PRO A 336 17.56 5.78 0.07
C PRO A 336 17.82 7.09 0.80
N GLN A 337 18.96 7.68 0.47
CA GLN A 337 19.38 9.00 0.96
C GLN A 337 19.56 9.96 -0.21
N ILE A 338 19.28 11.24 0.06
CA ILE A 338 19.65 12.35 -0.81
C ILE A 338 20.68 13.20 -0.09
N ILE A 339 21.59 13.81 -0.83
CA ILE A 339 22.60 14.72 -0.30
C ILE A 339 22.18 16.14 -0.67
N GLY A 340 22.14 17.03 0.32
CA GLY A 340 21.90 18.44 0.14
C GLY A 340 22.99 19.10 -0.69
N ASP A 341 22.60 20.00 -1.58
CA ASP A 341 23.50 20.83 -2.37
C ASP A 341 23.41 22.31 -1.95
N GLY A 342 22.75 22.60 -0.81
CA GLY A 342 22.51 23.95 -0.29
C GLY A 342 21.54 24.80 -1.10
N ASN A 343 20.99 24.29 -2.21
CA ASN A 343 20.23 25.09 -3.18
C ASN A 343 18.87 24.49 -3.53
N LYS A 344 18.79 23.17 -3.69
CA LYS A 344 17.57 22.47 -4.10
C LYS A 344 16.77 22.02 -2.90
N THR A 345 15.45 22.07 -3.06
CA THR A 345 14.53 21.49 -2.08
C THR A 345 14.62 19.97 -2.04
N ILE A 346 14.21 19.35 -0.93
CA ILE A 346 14.06 17.88 -0.82
C ILE A 346 13.24 17.32 -1.99
N GLN A 347 12.15 17.98 -2.38
CA GLN A 347 11.35 17.58 -3.54
C GLN A 347 12.17 17.53 -4.84
N GLU A 348 13.00 18.54 -5.10
CA GLU A 348 13.82 18.61 -6.31
C GLU A 348 14.96 17.60 -6.31
N LEU A 349 15.57 17.35 -5.15
CA LEU A 349 16.60 16.32 -4.97
C LEU A 349 16.02 14.92 -5.22
N ILE A 350 14.84 14.60 -4.65
CA ILE A 350 14.13 13.33 -4.92
C ILE A 350 13.84 13.15 -6.40
N LEU A 351 13.39 14.22 -7.08
CA LEU A 351 12.97 14.14 -8.48
C LEU A 351 14.15 14.14 -9.45
N SER A 352 15.26 14.79 -9.13
CA SER A 352 16.44 14.88 -9.99
C SER A 352 17.29 13.61 -9.95
N ASN A 353 17.37 12.93 -8.81
CA ASN A 353 18.14 11.70 -8.67
C ASN A 353 17.48 10.52 -9.41
N ASP A 354 18.29 9.79 -10.19
CA ASP A 354 17.81 8.72 -11.06
C ASP A 354 17.37 7.44 -10.35
N VAL A 355 17.79 7.24 -9.11
CA VAL A 355 17.34 6.10 -8.30
C VAL A 355 16.06 6.48 -7.57
N THR A 356 16.05 7.63 -6.89
CA THR A 356 14.90 8.05 -6.07
C THR A 356 13.68 8.41 -6.92
N VAL A 357 13.86 8.86 -8.16
CA VAL A 357 12.73 9.13 -9.06
C VAL A 357 11.85 7.91 -9.33
N ASN A 358 12.41 6.69 -9.26
CA ASN A 358 11.68 5.44 -9.51
C ASN A 358 10.52 5.25 -8.51
N MET A 359 10.69 5.73 -7.27
CA MET A 359 9.66 5.70 -6.23
C MET A 359 9.25 7.11 -5.76
N ALA A 360 9.45 8.14 -6.59
CA ALA A 360 9.18 9.54 -6.26
C ALA A 360 7.84 9.78 -5.57
N LYS A 361 6.74 9.20 -6.06
CA LYS A 361 5.41 9.38 -5.43
C LYS A 361 5.39 8.94 -3.95
N GLU A 362 6.10 7.87 -3.62
CA GLU A 362 6.13 7.33 -2.27
C GLU A 362 7.02 8.20 -1.37
N TYR A 363 8.23 8.56 -1.84
CA TYR A 363 9.12 9.45 -1.10
C TYR A 363 8.51 10.83 -0.88
N LEU A 364 7.85 11.40 -1.89
CA LEU A 364 7.18 12.70 -1.76
C LEU A 364 6.04 12.66 -0.73
N LYS A 365 5.34 11.52 -0.63
CA LYS A 365 4.26 11.34 0.34
C LYS A 365 4.79 11.16 1.76
N GLN A 366 5.88 10.41 1.93
CA GLN A 366 6.47 10.16 3.25
C GLN A 366 7.20 11.39 3.82
N ASN A 367 7.58 12.34 2.98
CA ASN A 367 8.29 13.57 3.36
C ASN A 367 7.43 14.83 3.13
N GLU A 368 6.09 14.70 3.12
CA GLU A 368 5.15 15.79 2.77
C GLU A 368 5.33 17.04 3.65
N ASP A 369 5.71 16.84 4.91
CA ASP A 369 6.02 17.85 5.92
C ASP A 369 7.24 18.72 5.58
N ARG A 370 8.22 18.15 4.89
CA ARG A 370 9.55 18.76 4.69
C ARG A 370 9.92 18.98 3.23
N LEU A 371 9.02 18.75 2.28
CA LEU A 371 9.33 18.77 0.83
C LEU A 371 10.00 20.04 0.32
N PHE A 372 9.74 21.17 0.96
CA PHE A 372 10.23 22.50 0.56
C PHE A 372 11.44 22.97 1.38
N GLU A 373 11.92 22.16 2.31
CA GLU A 373 13.17 22.42 3.01
C GLU A 373 14.35 22.29 2.03
N ILE A 374 15.35 23.16 2.21
CA ILE A 374 16.61 23.14 1.45
C ILE A 374 17.68 22.60 2.40
N PRO A 375 18.15 21.36 2.21
CA PRO A 375 19.19 20.77 3.06
C PRO A 375 20.51 21.48 2.84
N ALA A 376 21.33 21.57 3.90
CA ALA A 376 22.66 22.15 3.81
C ALA A 376 23.56 21.34 2.85
N ASP A 377 24.58 21.99 2.29
CA ASP A 377 25.52 21.30 1.40
C ASP A 377 26.24 20.16 2.14
N GLY A 378 26.17 18.96 1.57
CA GLY A 378 26.70 17.73 2.17
C GLY A 378 25.80 17.05 3.23
N GLU A 379 24.66 17.64 3.59
CA GLU A 379 23.71 17.05 4.53
C GLU A 379 23.04 15.81 3.92
N SER A 380 23.12 14.65 4.58
CA SER A 380 22.46 13.43 4.14
C SER A 380 21.08 13.27 4.76
N ILE A 381 20.03 13.25 3.93
CA ILE A 381 18.64 13.05 4.36
C ILE A 381 18.17 11.68 3.93
N THR A 382 17.71 10.89 4.90
CA THR A 382 17.07 9.59 4.65
C THR A 382 15.60 9.79 4.29
N LEU A 383 15.17 9.22 3.16
CA LEU A 383 13.83 9.46 2.61
C LEU A 383 12.75 8.55 3.21
N VAL A 384 13.13 7.44 3.83
CA VAL A 384 12.23 6.43 4.39
C VAL A 384 12.81 5.86 5.67
N ASP A 385 11.95 5.61 6.65
CA ASP A 385 12.39 5.10 7.96
C ASP A 385 12.46 3.57 8.03
N ARG A 386 12.09 2.85 6.97
CA ARG A 386 11.89 1.38 6.99
C ARG A 386 12.56 0.66 5.82
N GLY A 387 13.15 -0.50 6.12
CA GLY A 387 13.81 -1.40 5.18
C GLY A 387 12.87 -2.23 4.27
N THR A 388 11.67 -1.76 3.94
CA THR A 388 10.71 -2.51 3.10
C THR A 388 10.69 -2.00 1.66
N HIS A 389 10.88 -2.88 0.68
CA HIS A 389 10.91 -2.52 -0.74
C HIS A 389 9.64 -1.79 -1.21
N ALA A 390 8.45 -2.30 -0.83
CA ALA A 390 7.17 -1.67 -1.16
C ALA A 390 7.02 -0.23 -0.61
N ARG A 391 7.82 0.15 0.39
CA ARG A 391 7.83 1.47 1.04
C ARG A 391 8.99 2.35 0.57
N GLY A 392 9.87 1.87 -0.31
CA GLY A 392 10.97 2.65 -0.85
C GLY A 392 12.37 2.21 -0.45
N ALA A 393 12.55 1.17 0.36
CA ALA A 393 13.90 0.64 0.56
C ALA A 393 14.45 0.05 -0.75
N ILE A 394 15.74 0.28 -1.02
CA ILE A 394 16.41 -0.26 -2.20
C ILE A 394 17.11 -1.54 -1.80
N PHE A 395 16.90 -2.60 -2.57
CA PHE A 395 17.47 -3.91 -2.34
C PHE A 395 18.56 -4.17 -3.37
N TYR A 396 19.74 -4.53 -2.88
CA TYR A 396 20.86 -4.93 -3.71
C TYR A 396 21.24 -6.37 -3.39
N ASP A 397 21.70 -7.10 -4.40
CA ASP A 397 22.26 -8.42 -4.20
C ASP A 397 23.57 -8.32 -3.42
N GLY A 398 23.71 -9.20 -2.44
CA GLY A 398 24.84 -9.28 -1.53
C GLY A 398 25.61 -10.57 -1.67
N LYS A 399 25.60 -11.21 -2.85
CA LYS A 399 26.29 -12.49 -3.08
C LYS A 399 27.78 -12.44 -2.70
N GLU A 400 28.42 -11.29 -2.85
CA GLU A 400 29.82 -11.07 -2.44
C GLU A 400 30.06 -11.18 -0.92
N LEU A 401 28.99 -11.15 -0.12
CA LEU A 401 29.03 -11.27 1.33
C LEU A 401 28.92 -12.73 1.81
N MET A 402 28.58 -13.65 0.90
CA MET A 402 28.50 -15.08 1.20
C MET A 402 29.92 -15.63 1.39
N THR A 403 30.19 -16.12 2.58
CA THR A 403 31.48 -16.67 2.97
C THR A 403 31.27 -17.92 3.81
N GLU A 404 32.27 -18.80 3.84
CA GLU A 404 32.22 -20.00 4.69
C GLU A 404 32.09 -19.64 6.18
N ALA A 405 32.77 -18.58 6.64
CA ALA A 405 32.67 -18.13 8.03
C ALA A 405 31.23 -17.72 8.41
N LEU A 406 30.56 -16.96 7.54
CA LEU A 406 29.15 -16.61 7.74
C LEU A 406 28.24 -17.83 7.68
N ARG A 407 28.46 -18.75 6.74
CA ARG A 407 27.69 -19.99 6.61
C ARG A 407 27.80 -20.84 7.88
N THR A 408 29.02 -21.09 8.36
CA THR A 408 29.27 -21.82 9.61
C THR A 408 28.62 -21.13 10.81
N ARG A 409 28.65 -19.80 10.87
CA ARG A 409 27.95 -19.08 11.93
C ARG A 409 26.43 -19.26 11.86
N MET A 410 25.85 -19.24 10.66
CA MET A 410 24.42 -19.47 10.47
C MET A 410 24.03 -20.92 10.79
N ASP A 411 24.87 -21.90 10.46
CA ASP A 411 24.65 -23.30 10.88
C ASP A 411 24.56 -23.38 12.41
N GLN A 412 25.51 -22.80 13.14
CA GLN A 412 25.51 -22.78 14.61
C GLN A 412 24.25 -22.12 15.20
N ILE A 413 23.78 -21.03 14.59
CA ILE A 413 22.55 -20.34 15.01
C ILE A 413 21.32 -21.21 14.73
N CYS A 414 21.27 -21.89 13.59
CA CYS A 414 20.14 -22.72 13.20
C CYS A 414 20.16 -24.10 13.89
N GLU A 415 21.30 -24.56 14.38
CA GLU A 415 21.42 -25.78 15.20
C GLU A 415 20.73 -25.63 16.55
N SER A 416 20.74 -24.44 17.16
CA SER A 416 19.98 -24.20 18.40
C SER A 416 18.47 -24.10 18.16
N ALA A 417 18.03 -23.86 16.92
CA ALA A 417 16.63 -23.72 16.54
C ALA A 417 16.05 -25.05 16.00
N GLU A 418 15.71 -25.97 16.90
CA GLU A 418 15.17 -27.28 16.49
C GLU A 418 13.95 -27.12 15.57
N GLY A 419 13.93 -27.86 14.45
CA GLY A 419 12.81 -27.83 13.51
C GLY A 419 12.75 -26.63 12.57
N PHE A 420 13.75 -25.74 12.59
CA PHE A 420 13.91 -24.70 11.58
C PHE A 420 14.89 -25.16 10.48
N TYR A 421 14.41 -25.21 9.22
CA TYR A 421 15.21 -25.66 8.08
C TYR A 421 15.22 -24.68 6.92
N PHE A 422 14.32 -23.71 6.89
CA PHE A 422 14.12 -22.88 5.72
C PHE A 422 13.52 -21.52 6.07
N GLY A 423 14.20 -20.44 5.72
CA GLY A 423 13.63 -19.10 5.89
C GLY A 423 14.59 -17.95 5.68
N ARG A 424 14.10 -16.73 5.89
CA ARG A 424 14.88 -15.50 5.79
C ARG A 424 15.04 -14.84 7.15
N PHE A 425 16.28 -14.55 7.49
CA PHE A 425 16.70 -13.75 8.62
C PHE A 425 16.86 -12.31 8.18
N ASP A 426 16.20 -11.39 8.86
CA ASP A 426 16.52 -9.98 8.79
C ASP A 426 17.48 -9.65 9.94
N ILE A 427 18.69 -9.24 9.60
CA ILE A 427 19.83 -9.11 10.49
C ILE A 427 20.38 -7.68 10.43
N LYS A 428 20.69 -7.10 11.59
CA LYS A 428 21.50 -5.89 11.71
C LYS A 428 22.96 -6.26 11.96
N VAL A 429 23.86 -5.56 11.27
CA VAL A 429 25.32 -5.69 11.42
C VAL A 429 25.99 -4.32 11.45
N PRO A 430 27.09 -4.13 12.19
CA PRO A 430 27.81 -2.86 12.18
C PRO A 430 28.31 -2.45 10.79
N ASN A 431 28.87 -3.40 10.04
CA ASN A 431 29.37 -3.24 8.68
C ASN A 431 29.41 -4.59 7.95
N TYR A 432 29.72 -4.55 6.65
CA TYR A 432 29.70 -5.74 5.79
C TYR A 432 30.89 -6.68 6.05
N GLU A 433 32.01 -6.15 6.54
CA GLU A 433 33.19 -6.92 6.91
C GLU A 433 32.88 -7.85 8.08
N LYS A 434 32.22 -7.35 9.13
CA LYS A 434 31.78 -8.17 10.27
C LYS A 434 30.80 -9.26 9.85
N LEU A 435 29.87 -8.97 8.94
CA LEU A 435 28.98 -9.97 8.38
C LEU A 435 29.76 -11.10 7.69
N ARG A 436 30.74 -10.76 6.84
CA ARG A 436 31.60 -11.76 6.16
C ARG A 436 32.41 -12.62 7.13
N GLU A 437 32.68 -12.13 8.33
CA GLU A 437 33.35 -12.90 9.38
C GLU A 437 32.38 -13.74 10.22
N GLY A 438 31.06 -13.65 9.99
CA GLY A 438 30.04 -14.26 10.86
C GLY A 438 29.98 -13.61 12.25
N ARG A 439 30.35 -12.32 12.38
CA ARG A 439 30.42 -11.60 13.65
C ARG A 439 29.48 -10.41 13.69
N GLY A 440 29.09 -10.00 14.91
CA GLY A 440 28.25 -8.82 15.13
C GLY A 440 26.84 -8.94 14.54
N LEU A 441 26.34 -10.17 14.39
CA LEU A 441 24.99 -10.45 13.90
C LEU A 441 23.98 -10.14 15.00
N LYS A 442 22.95 -9.38 14.64
CA LYS A 442 21.77 -9.17 15.48
C LYS A 442 20.49 -9.47 14.70
N ILE A 443 19.83 -10.59 15.02
CA ILE A 443 18.59 -11.02 14.38
C ILE A 443 17.44 -10.15 14.88
N ILE A 444 16.78 -9.43 13.97
CA ILE A 444 15.63 -8.57 14.29
C ILE A 444 14.29 -9.23 13.92
N GLU A 445 14.29 -10.10 12.90
CA GLU A 445 13.11 -10.82 12.42
C GLU A 445 13.53 -12.09 11.68
N VAL A 446 12.71 -13.13 11.77
CA VAL A 446 12.88 -14.39 11.03
C VAL A 446 11.54 -14.75 10.40
N ASN A 447 11.57 -15.16 9.15
CA ASN A 447 10.39 -15.53 8.37
C ASN A 447 10.53 -16.98 7.88
N GLY A 448 9.47 -17.78 7.98
CA GLY A 448 9.45 -19.16 7.51
C GLY A 448 9.28 -19.30 5.99
N VAL A 449 8.42 -20.22 5.55
CA VAL A 449 8.27 -20.59 4.13
C VAL A 449 7.73 -19.46 3.23
N THR A 450 7.05 -18.47 3.80
CA THR A 450 6.58 -17.26 3.07
C THR A 450 7.66 -16.22 2.82
N SER A 451 8.85 -16.41 3.38
CA SER A 451 9.98 -15.54 3.09
C SER A 451 10.26 -15.49 1.59
N GLU A 452 10.57 -14.32 1.06
CA GLU A 452 10.97 -14.13 -0.34
C GLU A 452 12.48 -13.87 -0.40
N SER A 453 13.14 -14.47 -1.39
CA SER A 453 14.49 -14.08 -1.80
C SER A 453 14.46 -12.69 -2.43
N THR A 454 14.63 -11.67 -1.60
CA THR A 454 14.47 -10.25 -1.98
C THR A 454 15.62 -9.66 -2.78
N ASN A 455 16.72 -10.40 -2.98
CA ASN A 455 17.85 -9.95 -3.77
C ASN A 455 17.51 -9.81 -5.26
N ILE A 456 16.45 -10.51 -5.72
CA ILE A 456 15.95 -10.46 -7.10
C ILE A 456 15.52 -9.05 -7.54
N TYR A 457 15.30 -8.12 -6.60
CA TYR A 457 14.91 -6.74 -6.91
C TYR A 457 16.09 -5.83 -7.27
N ASP A 458 17.33 -6.34 -7.23
CA ASP A 458 18.50 -5.64 -7.76
C ASP A 458 18.37 -5.44 -9.29
N ASP A 459 18.83 -4.29 -9.78
CA ASP A 459 18.69 -3.85 -11.18
C ASP A 459 19.36 -4.79 -12.19
N HIS A 460 20.31 -5.65 -11.79
CA HIS A 460 20.95 -6.60 -12.70
C HIS A 460 20.14 -7.88 -12.96
N TYR A 461 19.12 -8.18 -12.15
CA TYR A 461 18.25 -9.35 -12.39
C TYR A 461 17.22 -9.04 -13.49
N SER A 462 17.13 -9.90 -14.50
CA SER A 462 15.99 -9.88 -15.41
C SER A 462 14.75 -10.51 -14.75
N PHE A 463 13.57 -10.28 -15.32
CA PHE A 463 12.34 -10.92 -14.85
C PHE A 463 12.49 -12.45 -14.82
N ILE A 464 13.11 -13.03 -15.84
CA ILE A 464 13.32 -14.48 -15.95
C ILE A 464 14.25 -14.97 -14.84
N ASP A 465 15.31 -14.23 -14.53
CA ASP A 465 16.25 -14.60 -13.47
C ASP A 465 15.57 -14.54 -12.10
N GLY A 466 14.78 -13.50 -11.83
CA GLY A 466 13.96 -13.41 -10.63
C GLY A 466 12.99 -14.58 -10.50
N GLN A 467 12.29 -14.96 -11.58
CA GLN A 467 11.41 -16.13 -11.58
C GLN A 467 12.17 -17.44 -11.29
N LYS A 468 13.36 -17.64 -11.86
CA LYS A 468 14.19 -18.82 -11.56
C LYS A 468 14.56 -18.91 -10.08
N VAL A 469 14.97 -17.80 -9.48
CA VAL A 469 15.33 -17.74 -8.05
C VAL A 469 14.11 -18.08 -7.18
N LEU A 470 12.94 -17.48 -7.46
CA LEU A 470 11.70 -17.76 -6.73
C LEU A 470 11.26 -19.22 -6.90
N MET A 471 11.33 -19.77 -8.11
CA MET A 471 10.98 -21.17 -8.37
C MET A 471 11.93 -22.13 -7.66
N GLU A 472 13.24 -21.88 -7.68
CA GLU A 472 14.23 -22.72 -6.98
C GLU A 472 14.00 -22.69 -5.46
N GLN A 473 13.72 -21.51 -4.89
CA GLN A 473 13.34 -21.35 -3.50
C GLN A 473 12.16 -22.27 -3.12
N TRP A 474 11.08 -22.25 -3.90
CA TRP A 474 9.90 -23.10 -3.64
C TRP A 474 10.20 -24.58 -3.84
N LYS A 475 11.01 -24.93 -4.83
CA LYS A 475 11.47 -26.31 -5.04
C LYS A 475 12.22 -26.83 -3.81
N ILE A 476 13.13 -26.04 -3.23
CA ILE A 476 13.85 -26.40 -2.01
C ILE A 476 12.88 -26.63 -0.84
N ALA A 477 11.90 -25.74 -0.64
CA ALA A 477 10.90 -25.92 0.43
C ALA A 477 10.10 -27.23 0.29
N TYR A 478 9.72 -27.61 -0.94
CA TYR A 478 9.06 -28.90 -1.20
C TYR A 478 10.00 -30.09 -0.99
N GLU A 479 11.28 -29.98 -1.37
CA GLU A 479 12.26 -31.04 -1.13
C GLU A 479 12.48 -31.30 0.36
N ILE A 480 12.62 -30.23 1.17
CA ILE A 480 12.73 -30.32 2.63
C ILE A 480 11.47 -30.94 3.23
N GLY A 481 10.27 -30.44 2.86
CA GLY A 481 9.01 -31.02 3.32
C GLY A 481 8.85 -32.49 2.94
N ASN A 482 9.29 -32.89 1.74
CA ASN A 482 9.27 -34.29 1.31
C ASN A 482 10.22 -35.18 2.12
N GLN A 483 11.38 -34.68 2.52
CA GLN A 483 12.30 -35.44 3.39
C GLN A 483 11.69 -35.60 4.78
N LEU A 484 11.23 -34.50 5.40
CA LEU A 484 10.68 -34.51 6.75
C LEU A 484 9.40 -35.35 6.90
N THR A 485 8.57 -35.41 5.86
CA THR A 485 7.36 -36.24 5.85
C THR A 485 7.66 -37.73 5.74
N LYS A 486 8.75 -38.13 5.06
CA LYS A 486 9.25 -39.50 5.08
C LYS A 486 9.73 -39.90 6.48
N ASP A 487 10.21 -38.93 7.26
CA ASP A 487 10.60 -39.10 8.66
C ASP A 487 9.41 -38.98 9.64
N GLY A 488 8.17 -38.99 9.14
CA GLY A 488 6.95 -39.02 9.95
C GLY A 488 6.41 -37.66 10.39
N ARG A 489 6.99 -36.54 9.93
CA ARG A 489 6.45 -35.20 10.22
C ARG A 489 5.13 -34.96 9.49
N LYS A 490 4.22 -34.23 10.13
CA LYS A 490 2.86 -33.96 9.61
C LYS A 490 2.86 -32.81 8.60
N VAL A 491 1.98 -32.91 7.62
CA VAL A 491 1.64 -31.84 6.67
C VAL A 491 0.28 -31.27 7.03
N SER A 492 0.09 -29.97 6.82
CA SER A 492 -1.22 -29.35 6.97
C SER A 492 -2.22 -29.87 5.94
N SER A 493 -3.42 -30.21 6.39
CA SER A 493 -4.51 -30.60 5.49
C SER A 493 -4.96 -29.43 4.63
N LEU A 494 -5.25 -29.69 3.35
CA LEU A 494 -5.53 -28.66 2.34
C LEU A 494 -6.69 -27.73 2.71
N PHE A 495 -7.88 -28.26 3.03
CA PHE A 495 -9.05 -27.41 3.29
C PHE A 495 -8.92 -26.55 4.57
N PRO A 496 -8.47 -27.09 5.73
CA PRO A 496 -8.18 -26.25 6.88
C PRO A 496 -7.15 -25.17 6.60
N PHE A 497 -6.09 -25.50 5.86
CA PHE A 497 -5.06 -24.54 5.45
C PHE A 497 -5.65 -23.42 4.59
N LEU A 498 -6.40 -23.74 3.53
CA LEU A 498 -7.04 -22.74 2.66
C LEU A 498 -8.01 -21.83 3.43
N LYS A 499 -8.75 -22.38 4.40
CA LYS A 499 -9.64 -21.60 5.27
C LYS A 499 -8.85 -20.60 6.12
N ARG A 500 -7.72 -21.02 6.69
CA ARG A 500 -6.84 -20.14 7.48
C ARG A 500 -6.24 -19.02 6.61
N VAL A 501 -5.73 -19.35 5.42
CA VAL A 501 -5.22 -18.37 4.44
C VAL A 501 -6.30 -17.35 4.07
N PHE A 502 -7.52 -17.80 3.76
CA PHE A 502 -8.63 -16.90 3.42
C PHE A 502 -8.98 -15.95 4.57
N ASN A 503 -9.07 -16.47 5.80
CA ASN A 503 -9.39 -15.66 6.98
C ASN A 503 -8.33 -14.58 7.25
N GLN A 504 -7.04 -14.90 7.09
CA GLN A 504 -5.97 -13.92 7.27
C GLN A 504 -6.00 -12.84 6.18
N LEU A 505 -6.25 -13.22 4.93
CA LEU A 505 -6.40 -12.25 3.83
C LEU A 505 -7.56 -11.28 4.05
N VAL A 506 -8.67 -11.74 4.63
CA VAL A 506 -9.81 -10.88 5.00
C VAL A 506 -9.41 -9.94 6.15
N LYS A 507 -8.82 -10.45 7.23
CA LYS A 507 -8.32 -9.63 8.35
C LYS A 507 -7.32 -8.56 7.92
N SER A 508 -6.45 -8.85 6.96
CA SER A 508 -5.42 -7.89 6.50
C SER A 508 -5.96 -6.67 5.75
N LYS A 509 -7.18 -6.78 5.20
CA LYS A 509 -7.87 -5.74 4.42
C LYS A 509 -8.75 -4.81 5.28
N GLU A 510 -9.14 -5.27 6.46
CA GLU A 510 -9.72 -4.44 7.52
C GLU A 510 -8.60 -3.63 8.20
#